data_AF-A0A7S0ARJ8-F1
#
_entry.id   AF-A0A7S0ARJ8-F1
#
_cell.length_a   1.000
_cell.length_b   1.000
_cell.length_c   1.000
_cell.angle_alpha   90.00
_cell.angle_beta   90.00
_cell.angle_gamma   90.00
#
_symmetry.space_group_name_H-M   'P 1'
#
loop_
_entity.id
_entity.type
_entity.pdbx_description
1 polymer ?
#
loop_
_entity_poly.entity_id
_entity_poly.type
_entity_poly.pdbx_seq_one_letter_code
_entity_poly.pdbx_strand_id
1 'polypeptide(L)'
;IEFVTNADIGRNVDVNELRANYDALALTVGATKPRDLPVPGRDFKGVHFAMEFLTKNQKRLLMTKEGTLESQWDKDTFITAAGKDVIVIGGGDTGTDCIGTSMRHRCKSVTNFELMPQPPMERAPDNPW
;
A
#
# COMPACT_ATOMS: atom_id res chain seq x y z
N ILE A 1 21.35 4.72 -19.87
CA ILE A 1 20.46 4.16 -18.83
C ILE A 1 19.34 3.46 -19.57
N GLU A 2 19.19 2.16 -19.34
CA GLU A 2 18.16 1.34 -19.97
C GLU A 2 17.22 0.82 -18.88
N PHE A 3 15.91 0.83 -19.15
CA PHE A 3 14.89 0.29 -18.24
C PHE A 3 14.32 -0.99 -18.84
N VAL A 4 14.60 -2.12 -18.19
CA VAL A 4 14.01 -3.41 -18.54
C VAL A 4 12.89 -3.70 -17.55
N THR A 5 11.63 -3.59 -18.00
CA THR A 5 10.44 -3.87 -17.17
C THR A 5 10.01 -5.33 -17.32
N ASN A 6 9.15 -5.82 -16.42
CA ASN A 6 8.75 -7.23 -16.33
C ASN A 6 9.91 -8.22 -16.12
N ALA A 7 11.04 -7.74 -15.60
CA ALA A 7 12.20 -8.52 -15.21
C ALA A 7 12.19 -8.76 -13.69
N ASP A 8 11.72 -9.93 -13.26
CA ASP A 8 11.68 -10.41 -11.88
C ASP A 8 12.90 -11.29 -11.59
N ILE A 9 13.91 -10.67 -10.97
CA ILE A 9 15.21 -11.32 -10.69
C ILE A 9 15.04 -12.48 -9.71
N GLY A 10 15.52 -13.65 -10.10
CA GLY A 10 15.35 -14.90 -9.36
C GLY A 10 14.05 -15.65 -9.71
N ARG A 11 13.22 -15.12 -10.62
CA ARG A 11 12.07 -15.84 -11.21
C ARG A 11 12.20 -16.03 -12.70
N ASN A 12 12.18 -14.94 -13.47
CA ASN A 12 12.26 -14.98 -14.94
C ASN A 12 13.55 -14.37 -15.49
N VAL A 13 14.40 -13.82 -14.61
CA VAL A 13 15.77 -13.38 -14.93
C VAL A 13 16.73 -14.04 -13.96
N ASP A 14 17.78 -14.68 -14.48
CA ASP A 14 18.81 -15.30 -13.65
C ASP A 14 19.78 -14.25 -13.11
N VAL A 15 19.98 -14.25 -11.79
CA VAL A 15 20.93 -13.36 -11.12
C VAL A 15 22.38 -13.67 -11.53
N ASN A 16 22.71 -14.92 -11.91
CA ASN A 16 24.07 -15.29 -12.30
C ASN A 16 24.47 -14.67 -13.64
N GLU A 17 23.52 -14.56 -14.58
CA GLU A 17 23.74 -13.84 -15.85
C GLU A 17 24.05 -12.37 -15.58
N LEU A 18 23.32 -11.73 -14.66
CA LEU A 18 23.61 -10.35 -14.25
C LEU A 18 25.00 -10.22 -13.61
N ARG A 19 25.40 -11.17 -12.78
CA ARG A 19 26.73 -11.16 -12.15
C ARG A 19 27.87 -11.36 -13.15
N ALA A 20 27.63 -12.07 -14.25
CA ALA A 20 28.64 -12.31 -15.28
C ALA A 20 28.78 -11.12 -16.25
N ASN A 21 27.69 -10.39 -16.50
CA ASN A 21 27.62 -9.35 -17.53
C ASN A 21 27.86 -7.93 -17.02
N TYR A 22 27.93 -7.71 -15.70
CA TYR A 22 28.10 -6.39 -15.10
C TYR A 22 29.19 -6.36 -14.03
N ASP A 23 29.95 -5.27 -13.97
CA ASP A 23 31.05 -5.08 -12.99
C ASP A 23 30.55 -4.97 -11.54
N ALA A 24 29.31 -4.48 -11.35
CA ALA A 24 28.71 -4.31 -10.04
C ALA A 24 27.17 -4.44 -10.11
N LEU A 25 26.58 -4.92 -9.01
CA LEU A 25 25.13 -5.00 -8.84
C LEU A 25 24.71 -4.26 -7.57
N ALA A 26 23.73 -3.36 -7.70
CA ALA A 26 23.10 -2.68 -6.58
C ALA A 26 21.72 -3.31 -6.31
N LEU A 27 21.50 -3.81 -5.10
CA LEU A 27 20.21 -4.38 -4.69
C LEU A 27 19.29 -3.28 -4.14
N THR A 28 18.27 -2.94 -4.92
CA THR A 28 17.29 -1.88 -4.60
C THR A 28 15.85 -2.41 -4.58
N VAL A 29 15.67 -3.66 -4.15
CA VAL A 29 14.40 -4.42 -4.27
C VAL A 29 13.29 -3.99 -3.31
N GLY A 30 13.59 -3.12 -2.33
CA GLY A 30 12.63 -2.66 -1.33
C GLY A 30 12.10 -3.78 -0.42
N ALA A 31 10.96 -3.53 0.25
CA ALA A 31 10.30 -4.46 1.16
C ALA A 31 8.89 -4.81 0.65
N THR A 32 8.72 -5.99 0.08
CA THR A 32 7.46 -6.43 -0.54
C THR A 32 6.60 -7.31 0.37
N LYS A 33 7.19 -7.86 1.44
CA LYS A 33 6.49 -8.74 2.39
C LYS A 33 5.87 -7.90 3.52
N PRO A 34 4.53 -7.87 3.65
CA PRO A 34 3.90 -7.16 4.75
C PRO A 34 4.15 -7.87 6.09
N ARG A 35 4.11 -7.11 7.17
CA ARG A 35 4.09 -7.67 8.54
C ARG A 35 2.68 -8.16 8.85
N ASP A 36 2.58 -9.41 9.29
CA ASP A 36 1.30 -10.03 9.62
C ASP A 36 0.97 -9.95 11.12
N LEU A 37 -0.32 -10.07 11.44
CA LEU A 37 -0.84 -10.10 12.80
C LEU A 37 -1.70 -11.37 12.99
N PRO A 38 -1.11 -12.49 13.44
CA PRO A 38 -1.80 -13.76 13.57
C PRO A 38 -2.67 -13.77 14.83
N VAL A 39 -3.91 -13.31 14.70
CA VAL A 39 -4.92 -13.23 15.78
C VAL A 39 -6.23 -13.86 15.32
N PRO A 40 -7.13 -14.28 16.24
CA PRO A 40 -8.45 -14.78 15.87
C PRO A 40 -9.19 -13.80 14.94
N GLY A 41 -9.76 -14.32 13.85
CA GLY A 41 -10.45 -13.51 12.84
C GLY A 41 -9.55 -12.88 11.77
N ARG A 42 -8.23 -13.16 11.77
CA ARG A 42 -7.29 -12.66 10.75
C ARG A 42 -7.72 -12.97 9.31
N ASP A 43 -8.38 -14.10 9.10
CA ASP A 43 -8.82 -14.57 7.77
C ASP A 43 -10.24 -14.10 7.40
N PHE A 44 -10.88 -13.27 8.24
CA PHE A 44 -12.22 -12.76 7.93
C PHE A 44 -12.21 -11.86 6.69
N LYS A 45 -13.31 -11.93 5.94
CA LYS A 45 -13.54 -11.06 4.79
C LYS A 45 -13.51 -9.59 5.24
N GLY A 46 -12.68 -8.79 4.57
CA GLY A 46 -12.52 -7.36 4.87
C GLY A 46 -11.24 -7.02 5.64
N VAL A 47 -10.47 -8.03 6.07
CA VAL A 47 -9.11 -7.81 6.60
C VAL A 47 -8.12 -7.80 5.44
N HIS A 48 -7.50 -6.65 5.19
CA HIS A 48 -6.58 -6.44 4.07
C HIS A 48 -5.24 -5.89 4.57
N PHE A 49 -4.16 -6.27 3.90
CA PHE A 49 -2.89 -5.57 4.07
C PHE A 49 -2.97 -4.18 3.45
N ALA A 50 -2.27 -3.20 4.05
CA ALA A 50 -2.23 -1.84 3.54
C ALA A 50 -1.76 -1.78 2.08
N MET A 51 -0.69 -2.50 1.73
CA MET A 51 -0.19 -2.52 0.35
C MET A 51 -1.17 -3.15 -0.65
N GLU A 52 -2.03 -4.09 -0.22
CA GLU A 52 -3.09 -4.62 -1.08
C GLU A 52 -4.12 -3.54 -1.37
N PHE A 53 -4.59 -2.86 -0.31
CA PHE A 53 -5.57 -1.79 -0.39
C PHE A 53 -5.06 -0.60 -1.23
N LEU A 54 -3.87 -0.08 -0.93
CA LEU A 54 -3.31 1.09 -1.59
C LEU A 54 -2.94 0.82 -3.05
N THR A 55 -2.34 -0.34 -3.35
CA THR A 55 -1.98 -0.68 -4.75
C THR A 55 -3.20 -0.73 -5.66
N LYS A 56 -4.29 -1.36 -5.21
CA LYS A 56 -5.53 -1.44 -5.98
C LYS A 56 -6.16 -0.07 -6.19
N ASN A 57 -6.11 0.80 -5.18
CA ASN A 57 -6.61 2.17 -5.27
C ASN A 57 -5.79 3.05 -6.20
N GLN A 58 -4.46 3.00 -6.10
CA GLN A 58 -3.58 3.79 -6.96
C GLN A 58 -3.72 3.39 -8.43
N LYS A 59 -3.78 2.09 -8.72
CA LYS A 59 -3.99 1.62 -10.09
C LYS A 59 -5.34 2.08 -10.65
N ARG A 60 -6.42 2.02 -9.84
CA ARG A 60 -7.73 2.56 -10.25
C ARG A 60 -7.66 4.05 -10.59
N LEU A 61 -6.98 4.83 -9.76
CA LEU A 61 -6.78 6.26 -10.00
C LEU A 61 -6.05 6.51 -11.32
N LEU A 62 -4.93 5.82 -11.56
CA LEU A 62 -4.12 5.96 -12.78
C LEU A 62 -4.87 5.51 -14.05
N MET A 63 -5.83 4.60 -13.93
CA MET A 63 -6.68 4.15 -15.04
C MET A 63 -7.94 5.01 -15.22
N THR A 64 -8.13 6.02 -14.38
CA THR A 64 -9.20 7.01 -14.54
C THR A 64 -8.63 8.17 -15.37
N LYS A 65 -9.09 8.32 -16.61
CA LYS A 65 -8.75 9.45 -17.47
C LYS A 65 -9.97 10.34 -17.65
N GLU A 66 -9.79 11.65 -17.51
CA GLU A 66 -10.87 12.64 -17.66
C GLU A 66 -12.12 12.32 -16.81
N GLY A 67 -11.91 11.75 -15.62
CA GLY A 67 -12.99 11.33 -14.72
C GLY A 67 -13.70 10.02 -15.11
N THR A 68 -13.29 9.39 -16.20
CA THR A 68 -13.85 8.11 -16.69
C THR A 68 -12.84 6.98 -16.48
N LEU A 69 -13.30 5.85 -15.95
CA LEU A 69 -12.47 4.66 -15.83
C LEU A 69 -12.37 3.99 -17.20
N GLU A 70 -11.21 4.05 -17.85
CA GLU A 70 -11.02 3.57 -19.24
C GLU A 70 -10.81 2.05 -19.36
N SER A 71 -10.72 1.32 -18.23
CA SER A 71 -10.39 -0.10 -18.25
C SER A 71 -11.56 -0.99 -17.86
N GLN A 72 -11.54 -2.22 -18.40
CA GLN A 72 -12.38 -3.34 -17.97
C GLN A 72 -11.92 -3.85 -16.58
N TRP A 73 -11.90 -2.96 -15.59
CA TRP A 73 -11.46 -3.30 -14.25
C TRP A 73 -12.48 -4.22 -13.59
N ASP A 74 -12.00 -5.32 -13.01
CA ASP A 74 -12.81 -6.24 -12.24
C ASP A 74 -13.29 -5.59 -10.93
N LYS A 75 -14.57 -5.17 -10.93
CA LYS A 75 -15.24 -4.57 -9.76
C LYS A 75 -15.16 -5.48 -8.53
N ASP A 76 -15.06 -6.80 -8.71
CA ASP A 76 -15.06 -7.77 -7.62
C ASP A 76 -13.74 -7.76 -6.85
N THR A 77 -12.67 -7.23 -7.45
CA THR A 77 -11.35 -7.11 -6.80
C THR A 77 -11.15 -5.80 -6.04
N PHE A 78 -12.01 -4.80 -6.26
CA PHE A 78 -11.84 -3.45 -5.71
C PHE A 78 -12.21 -3.39 -4.21
N ILE A 79 -11.25 -2.95 -3.39
CA ILE A 79 -11.49 -2.76 -1.97
C ILE A 79 -12.00 -1.33 -1.75
N THR A 80 -13.32 -1.21 -1.64
CA THR A 80 -13.98 0.05 -1.29
C THR A 80 -14.12 0.23 0.23
N ALA A 81 -13.90 1.45 0.70
CA ALA A 81 -14.21 1.89 2.07
C ALA A 81 -15.53 2.69 2.16
N ALA A 82 -16.19 2.97 1.02
CA ALA A 82 -17.38 3.81 0.97
C ALA A 82 -18.49 3.27 1.87
N GLY A 83 -19.03 4.13 2.75
CA GLY A 83 -20.10 3.80 3.69
C GLY A 83 -19.72 2.80 4.79
N LYS A 84 -18.44 2.40 4.92
CA LYS A 84 -17.99 1.43 5.93
C LYS A 84 -17.45 2.12 7.18
N ASP A 85 -17.56 1.44 8.32
CA ASP A 85 -16.77 1.74 9.52
C ASP A 85 -15.39 1.06 9.36
N VAL A 86 -14.33 1.86 9.28
CA VAL A 86 -12.98 1.41 8.91
C VAL A 86 -12.06 1.39 10.12
N ILE A 87 -11.30 0.31 10.27
CA ILE A 87 -10.24 0.20 11.26
C ILE A 87 -8.90 0.14 10.52
N VAL A 88 -7.95 1.00 10.92
CA VAL A 88 -6.55 0.98 10.47
C VAL A 88 -5.69 0.57 11.65
N ILE A 89 -4.74 -0.35 11.43
CA ILE A 89 -3.81 -0.84 12.45
C ILE A 89 -2.39 -0.47 12.03
N GLY A 90 -1.74 0.38 12.82
CA GLY A 90 -0.44 1.01 12.59
C GLY A 90 -0.58 2.44 12.07
N GLY A 91 0.30 3.36 12.50
CA GLY A 91 0.22 4.76 12.08
C GLY A 91 1.58 5.44 11.83
N GLY A 92 2.47 4.70 11.17
CA GLY A 92 3.40 5.35 10.24
C GLY A 92 2.68 5.88 8.99
N ASP A 93 3.44 6.41 8.04
CA ASP A 93 2.90 7.04 6.81
C ASP A 93 1.94 6.14 6.03
N THR A 94 2.24 4.84 5.93
CA THR A 94 1.36 3.88 5.25
C THR A 94 -0.01 3.77 5.92
N GLY A 95 -0.09 3.90 7.24
CA GLY A 95 -1.35 3.96 7.97
C GLY A 95 -2.12 5.25 7.65
N THR A 96 -1.41 6.38 7.65
CA THR A 96 -1.95 7.69 7.26
C THR A 96 -2.51 7.67 5.83
N ASP A 97 -1.83 7.02 4.88
CA ASP A 97 -2.31 6.85 3.51
C ASP A 97 -3.59 6.00 3.45
N CYS A 98 -3.69 4.96 4.28
CA CYS A 98 -4.91 4.15 4.38
C CYS A 98 -6.09 4.95 4.93
N ILE A 99 -5.86 5.77 5.95
CA ILE A 99 -6.85 6.69 6.52
C ILE A 99 -7.29 7.69 5.44
N GLY A 100 -6.33 8.37 4.80
CA GLY A 100 -6.61 9.38 3.78
C GLY A 100 -7.34 8.81 2.56
N THR A 101 -6.98 7.61 2.12
CA THR A 101 -7.68 6.91 1.04
C THR A 101 -9.11 6.53 1.45
N SER A 102 -9.29 6.01 2.66
CA SER A 102 -10.60 5.64 3.19
C SER A 102 -11.54 6.84 3.31
N MET A 103 -11.03 7.98 3.79
CA MET A 103 -11.78 9.24 3.86
C MET A 103 -12.18 9.74 2.46
N ARG A 104 -11.28 9.67 1.47
CA ARG A 104 -11.60 10.02 0.07
C ARG A 104 -12.67 9.11 -0.55
N HIS A 105 -12.76 7.85 -0.10
CA HIS A 105 -13.86 6.96 -0.48
C HIS A 105 -15.20 7.28 0.20
N ARG A 106 -15.25 8.24 1.13
CA ARG A 106 -16.44 8.55 1.94
C ARG A 106 -16.85 7.36 2.81
N CYS A 107 -15.89 6.80 3.55
CA CYS A 107 -16.20 5.89 4.65
C CYS A 107 -17.09 6.58 5.70
N LYS A 108 -17.82 5.77 6.48
CA LYS A 108 -18.71 6.25 7.54
C LYS A 108 -17.92 6.70 8.77
N SER A 109 -16.89 5.95 9.15
CA SER A 109 -15.98 6.29 10.24
C SER A 109 -14.60 5.67 10.00
N VAL A 110 -13.57 6.23 10.64
CA VAL A 110 -12.23 5.65 10.69
C VAL A 110 -11.73 5.65 12.13
N THR A 111 -11.19 4.52 12.58
CA THR A 111 -10.49 4.41 13.86
C THR A 111 -9.08 3.87 13.59
N ASN A 112 -8.06 4.57 14.08
CA ASN A 112 -6.67 4.12 13.98
C ASN A 112 -6.22 3.51 15.30
N PHE A 113 -5.59 2.34 15.25
CA PHE A 113 -4.91 1.71 16.38
C PHE A 113 -3.41 1.76 16.17
N GLU A 114 -2.73 2.53 17.00
CA GLU A 114 -1.27 2.64 17.04
C GLU A 114 -0.72 1.84 18.24
N LEU A 115 0.50 1.30 18.11
CA LEU A 115 1.22 0.71 19.24
C LEU A 115 1.81 1.77 20.18
N MET A 116 2.24 2.89 19.62
CA MET A 116 2.87 4.02 20.31
C MET A 116 1.83 4.88 21.06
N PRO A 117 2.25 5.65 22.08
CA PRO A 117 1.38 6.61 22.74
C PRO A 117 0.75 7.59 21.76
N GLN A 118 -0.45 8.06 22.10
CA GLN A 118 -1.14 9.07 21.31
C GLN A 118 -0.25 10.32 21.17
N PRO A 119 -0.06 10.84 19.95
CA PRO A 119 0.69 12.08 19.75
C PRO A 119 -0.02 13.26 20.42
N PRO A 120 0.70 14.34 20.77
CA PRO A 120 0.10 15.53 21.37
C PRO A 120 -0.94 16.16 20.44
N MET A 121 -1.93 16.84 21.03
CA MET A 121 -2.99 17.54 20.29
C MET A 121 -2.46 18.72 19.47
N GLU A 122 -1.32 19.28 19.87
CA GLU A 122 -0.68 20.41 19.22
C GLU A 122 0.74 20.02 18.78
N ARG A 123 1.15 20.59 17.65
CA ARG A 123 2.50 20.40 17.11
C ARG A 123 3.53 21.07 18.05
N ALA A 124 4.58 20.34 18.39
CA ALA A 124 5.69 20.90 19.14
C ALA A 124 6.45 21.95 18.30
N PRO A 125 6.94 23.06 18.88
CA PRO A 125 7.63 24.12 18.14
C PRO A 125 8.88 23.66 17.36
N ASP A 126 9.51 22.57 17.79
CA ASP A 126 10.72 21.96 17.22
C ASP A 126 10.43 20.82 16.22
N ASN A 127 9.17 20.44 16.04
CA ASN A 127 8.78 19.45 15.04
C ASN A 127 8.15 20.15 13.82
N PRO A 128 8.88 20.31 12.70
CA PRO A 128 8.33 20.97 11.51
C PRO A 128 7.29 20.12 10.76
N TRP A 129 7.16 18.83 11.09
CA TRP A 129 6.26 17.86 10.47
C TRP A 129 4.98 17.66 11.30
#